data_AF-A0A2M8L0Y3-F1
#
_entry.id   AF-A0A2M8L0Y3-F1
#
_cell.length_a   1.000
_cell.length_b   1.000
_cell.length_c   1.000
_cell.angle_alpha   90.00
_cell.angle_beta   90.00
_cell.angle_gamma   90.00
#
_symmetry.space_group_name_H-M   'P 1'
#
loop_
_entity.id
_entity.type
_entity.pdbx_description
1 polymer ?
#
loop_
_entity_poly.entity_id
_entity_poly.type
_entity_poly.pdbx_seq_one_letter_code
_entity_poly.pdbx_strand_id
1 'polypeptide(L)'
;MKKICLVIFVFLAVTSVGAVQAGPMLKLTSPTGSYENGTTFKVTVGVDSGTAKSIAVDAWVTFDATKLEVVSIDPASTPAFVNSMGKNIYNTEGKFDMS
;
A
#
# COMPACT_ATOMS: atom_id res chain seq x y z
N MET A 1 38.92 32.89 14.16
CA MET A 1 37.83 32.35 15.01
C MET A 1 36.44 32.51 14.40
N LYS A 2 36.00 33.71 13.98
CA LYS A 2 34.68 33.94 13.34
C LYS A 2 34.37 33.08 12.10
N LYS A 3 35.36 32.78 11.26
CA LYS A 3 35.19 31.99 10.02
C LYS A 3 34.97 30.49 10.26
N ILE A 4 35.47 29.95 11.38
CA ILE A 4 35.34 28.52 11.73
C ILE A 4 33.93 28.22 12.25
N CYS A 5 33.35 29.13 13.05
CA CYS A 5 31.97 28.98 13.53
C CYS A 5 30.95 28.98 12.39
N LEU A 6 31.16 29.80 11.35
CA LEU A 6 30.27 29.87 10.19
C LEU A 6 30.25 28.54 9.40
N VAL A 7 31.41 27.91 9.24
CA VAL A 7 31.54 26.62 8.52
C VAL A 7 30.85 25.49 9.29
N ILE A 8 30.97 25.47 10.63
CA ILE A 8 30.28 24.50 11.49
C ILE A 8 28.77 24.70 11.43
N PHE A 9 28.28 25.95 11.45
CA PHE A 9 26.84 26.24 11.37
C PHE A 9 26.24 25.81 10.03
N VAL A 10 26.96 25.98 8.92
CA VAL A 10 26.52 25.53 7.59
C VAL A 10 26.53 24.00 7.51
N PHE A 11 27.52 23.31 8.10
CA PHE A 11 27.56 21.85 8.11
C PHE A 11 26.41 21.23 8.94
N LEU A 12 26.06 21.80 10.09
CA LEU A 12 24.93 21.31 10.89
C LEU A 12 23.58 21.53 10.19
N ALA A 13 23.39 22.66 9.49
CA ALA A 13 22.15 22.98 8.79
C ALA A 13 21.86 22.07 7.59
N VAL A 14 22.87 21.44 6.99
CA VAL A 14 22.70 20.51 5.85
C VAL A 14 22.38 19.08 6.32
N THR A 15 22.70 18.71 7.56
CA THR A 15 22.41 17.37 8.11
C THR A 15 20.99 17.20 8.65
N SER A 16 20.19 18.27 8.71
CA SER A 16 18.83 18.25 9.30
C SER A 16 17.71 18.07 8.30
N VAL A 17 17.99 17.68 7.05
CA VAL A 17 16.95 17.14 6.15
C VAL A 17 16.46 15.81 6.72
N GLY A 18 15.49 15.89 7.63
CA GLY A 18 14.80 14.73 8.16
C GLY A 18 14.26 13.90 7.02
N ALA A 19 14.45 12.57 7.11
CA ALA A 19 13.87 11.65 6.16
C ALA A 19 12.35 11.91 6.09
N VAL A 20 11.85 12.23 4.90
CA VAL A 20 10.40 12.35 4.68
C VAL A 20 9.84 10.94 4.86
N GLN A 21 9.19 10.68 5.99
CA GLN A 21 8.51 9.43 6.23
C GLN A 21 7.40 9.31 5.18
N ALA A 22 7.43 8.24 4.38
CA ALA A 22 6.35 7.95 3.44
C ALA A 22 5.04 7.85 4.23
N GLY A 23 4.00 8.53 3.75
CA GLY A 23 2.67 8.43 4.32
C GLY A 23 2.12 7.00 4.21
N PRO A 24 1.00 6.71 4.91
CA PRO A 24 0.39 5.40 4.82
C PRO A 24 0.04 5.05 3.37
N MET A 25 0.25 3.80 2.98
CA MET A 25 0.03 3.31 1.62
C MET A 25 -0.69 1.97 1.60
N LEU A 26 -1.47 1.77 0.54
CA LEU A 26 -1.95 0.44 0.15
C LEU A 26 -0.83 -0.28 -0.59
N LYS A 27 -0.55 -1.51 -0.15
CA LYS A 27 0.48 -2.37 -0.74
C LYS A 27 -0.18 -3.60 -1.35
N LEU A 28 0.00 -3.77 -2.65
CA LEU A 28 -0.40 -4.99 -3.35
C LEU A 28 0.79 -5.93 -3.43
N THR A 29 0.64 -7.14 -2.91
CA THR A 29 1.67 -8.18 -3.02
C THR A 29 1.07 -9.38 -3.75
N SER A 30 1.59 -9.65 -4.94
CA SER A 30 1.25 -10.82 -5.74
C SER A 30 2.49 -11.70 -5.93
N PRO A 31 2.33 -13.02 -6.19
CA PRO A 31 3.42 -13.79 -6.74
C PRO A 31 3.79 -13.19 -8.11
N THR A 32 5.07 -12.91 -8.31
CA THR A 32 5.59 -12.47 -9.61
C THR A 32 5.64 -13.66 -10.56
N GLY A 33 5.11 -13.55 -11.76
CA GLY A 33 5.19 -14.61 -12.77
C GLY A 33 4.18 -14.47 -13.90
N SER A 34 4.26 -15.42 -14.82
CA SER A 34 3.23 -15.66 -15.85
C SER A 34 2.25 -16.71 -15.33
N TYR A 35 0.98 -16.54 -15.68
CA TYR A 35 -0.09 -17.44 -15.30
C TYR A 35 -0.77 -17.96 -16.56
N GLU A 36 -1.09 -19.25 -16.57
CA GLU A 36 -1.88 -19.85 -17.64
C GLU A 36 -3.34 -19.39 -17.54
N ASN A 37 -4.02 -19.28 -18.67
CA ASN A 37 -5.43 -18.91 -18.71
C ASN A 37 -6.27 -19.91 -17.90
N GLY A 38 -7.19 -19.39 -17.09
CA GLY A 38 -8.07 -20.20 -16.22
C GLY A 38 -7.46 -20.58 -14.87
N THR A 39 -6.21 -20.22 -14.59
CA THR A 39 -5.62 -20.41 -13.26
C THR A 39 -6.01 -19.29 -12.30
N THR A 40 -6.16 -19.63 -11.01
CA THR A 40 -6.38 -18.64 -9.94
C THR A 40 -5.08 -18.39 -9.19
N PHE A 41 -4.80 -17.13 -8.90
CA PHE A 41 -3.71 -16.71 -8.01
C PHE A 41 -4.22 -15.75 -6.95
N LYS A 42 -3.42 -15.51 -5.92
CA LYS A 42 -3.79 -14.64 -4.80
C LYS A 42 -3.00 -13.34 -4.84
N VAL A 43 -3.69 -12.23 -4.64
CA VAL A 43 -3.08 -10.93 -4.38
C VAL A 43 -3.44 -10.52 -2.96
N THR A 44 -2.43 -10.18 -2.17
CA THR A 44 -2.63 -9.65 -0.82
C THR A 44 -2.72 -8.14 -0.90
N VAL A 45 -3.81 -7.58 -0.38
CA VAL A 45 -3.97 -6.13 -0.14
C VAL A 45 -3.55 -5.86 1.30
N GLY A 46 -2.44 -5.15 1.48
CA GLY A 46 -1.91 -4.74 2.77
C GLY A 46 -2.00 -3.23 2.99
N VAL A 47 -1.97 -2.82 4.25
CA VAL A 47 -1.81 -1.41 4.65
C VAL A 47 -0.45 -1.28 5.31
N ASP A 48 0.39 -0.39 4.78
CA ASP A 48 1.63 0.02 5.43
C ASP A 48 1.45 1.44 5.96
N SER A 49 1.38 1.58 7.28
CA SER A 49 1.24 2.88 7.95
C SER A 49 2.54 3.37 8.59
N GLY A 50 3.66 2.70 8.30
CA GLY A 50 4.94 2.93 8.97
C GLY A 50 4.79 2.83 10.49
N THR A 51 5.06 3.93 11.20
CA THR A 51 4.96 4.02 12.66
C THR A 51 3.60 4.49 13.17
N ALA A 52 2.71 4.93 12.27
CA ALA A 52 1.39 5.43 12.65
C ALA A 52 0.38 4.28 12.81
N LYS A 53 -0.61 4.48 13.68
CA LYS A 53 -1.75 3.56 13.81
C LYS A 53 -2.80 3.88 12.75
N SER A 54 -3.16 2.90 11.92
CA SER A 54 -4.34 2.98 11.05
C SER A 54 -5.60 2.59 11.82
N ILE A 55 -6.65 3.40 11.69
CA ILE A 55 -7.95 3.15 12.36
C ILE A 55 -9.07 2.79 11.36
N ALA A 56 -8.87 3.10 10.08
CA ALA A 56 -9.77 2.76 8.99
C ALA A 56 -8.96 2.64 7.69
N VAL A 57 -9.56 1.98 6.70
CA VAL A 57 -9.08 1.91 5.32
C VAL A 57 -10.29 2.02 4.40
N ASP A 58 -10.13 2.76 3.30
CA ASP A 58 -11.03 2.76 2.16
C ASP A 58 -10.14 2.49 0.94
N ALA A 59 -10.30 1.33 0.33
CA ALA A 59 -9.43 0.86 -0.73
C ALA A 59 -10.21 0.63 -2.03
N TRP A 60 -9.77 1.32 -3.08
CA TRP A 60 -10.24 1.11 -4.45
C TRP A 60 -9.09 0.55 -5.28
N VAL A 61 -9.30 -0.63 -5.86
CA VAL A 61 -8.27 -1.32 -6.65
C VAL A 61 -8.80 -1.58 -8.05
N THR A 62 -7.95 -1.32 -9.05
CA THR A 62 -8.26 -1.55 -10.46
C THR A 62 -7.42 -2.69 -11.03
N PHE A 63 -7.94 -3.35 -12.05
CA PHE A 63 -7.29 -4.42 -12.81
C PHE A 63 -7.75 -4.41 -14.27
N ASP A 64 -7.02 -5.09 -15.14
CA ASP A 64 -7.40 -5.25 -16.54
C ASP A 64 -8.48 -6.34 -16.68
N ALA A 65 -9.74 -5.91 -16.81
CA ALA A 65 -10.90 -6.78 -16.94
C ALA A 65 -10.89 -7.67 -18.20
N THR A 66 -10.05 -7.37 -19.19
CA THR A 66 -9.90 -8.23 -20.38
C THR A 66 -8.96 -9.41 -20.14
N LYS A 67 -8.24 -9.41 -19.01
CA LYS A 67 -7.24 -10.44 -18.66
C LYS A 67 -7.53 -11.13 -17.34
N LEU A 68 -8.14 -10.43 -16.39
CA LEU A 68 -8.31 -10.89 -15.02
C LEU A 68 -9.77 -10.79 -14.59
N GLU A 69 -10.16 -11.69 -13.70
CA GLU A 69 -11.44 -11.67 -13.01
C GLU A 69 -11.17 -11.84 -11.51
N VAL A 70 -11.79 -10.99 -10.68
CA VAL A 70 -11.77 -11.18 -9.23
C VAL A 70 -12.85 -12.18 -8.87
N VAL A 71 -12.42 -13.35 -8.40
CA VAL A 71 -13.31 -14.46 -8.01
C VAL A 71 -13.79 -14.37 -6.56
N SER A 72 -12.93 -13.89 -5.66
CA SER A 72 -13.25 -13.69 -4.24
C SER A 72 -12.35 -12.63 -3.62
N ILE A 73 -12.83 -12.02 -2.53
CA ILE A 73 -12.04 -11.19 -1.61
C ILE A 73 -12.23 -11.78 -0.23
N ASP A 74 -11.17 -12.39 0.30
CA ASP A 74 -11.20 -13.09 1.57
C ASP A 74 -10.38 -12.32 2.62
N PRO A 75 -10.80 -12.32 3.89
CA PRO A 75 -9.99 -11.75 4.97
C PRO A 75 -8.60 -12.37 5.00
N ALA A 76 -7.58 -11.54 5.23
CA ALA A 76 -6.23 -12.05 5.51
C ALA A 76 -6.24 -12.89 6.80
N SER A 77 -5.32 -13.86 6.89
CA SER A 77 -5.16 -14.68 8.10
C SER A 77 -4.87 -13.84 9.35
N THR A 78 -4.20 -12.70 9.15
CA THR A 78 -3.87 -11.71 10.18
C THR A 78 -4.32 -10.34 9.69
N PRO A 79 -5.61 -10.00 9.84
CA PRO A 79 -6.15 -8.78 9.25
C PRO A 79 -5.66 -7.54 10.03
N ALA A 80 -5.38 -6.45 9.31
CA ALA A 80 -5.00 -5.18 9.92
C ALA A 80 -6.16 -4.55 10.72
N PHE A 81 -7.40 -4.91 10.38
CA PHE A 81 -8.63 -4.46 11.02
C PHE A 81 -9.46 -5.66 11.45
N VAL A 82 -9.96 -5.64 12.68
CA VAL A 82 -10.71 -6.77 13.29
C VAL A 82 -12.17 -6.83 12.86
N ASN A 83 -12.70 -5.72 12.32
CA ASN A 83 -14.07 -5.65 11.84
C ASN A 83 -14.14 -6.14 10.38
N SER A 84 -15.27 -6.76 10.02
CA SER A 84 -15.52 -7.10 8.63
C SER A 84 -15.67 -5.81 7.81
N MET A 85 -14.87 -5.68 6.76
CA MET A 85 -15.02 -4.64 5.75
C MET A 85 -16.11 -5.06 4.76
N GLY A 86 -16.91 -4.11 4.31
CA GLY A 86 -17.72 -4.25 3.10
C GLY A 86 -16.80 -4.50 1.90
N LYS A 87 -17.30 -5.27 0.93
CA LYS A 87 -16.56 -5.60 -0.29
C LYS A 87 -17.51 -5.64 -1.47
N ASN A 88 -17.14 -4.97 -2.55
CA ASN A 88 -17.87 -5.02 -3.81
C ASN A 88 -16.91 -5.34 -4.97
N ILE A 89 -17.34 -6.19 -5.88
CA ILE A 89 -16.55 -6.61 -7.05
C ILE A 89 -17.30 -6.17 -8.31
N TYR A 90 -16.61 -5.44 -9.18
CA TYR A 90 -17.14 -4.95 -10.45
C TYR A 90 -16.27 -5.47 -11.60
N ASN A 91 -16.36 -6.77 -11.88
CA ASN A 91 -15.51 -7.43 -12.90
C ASN A 91 -15.63 -6.79 -14.28
N THR A 92 -16.83 -6.35 -14.69
CA THR A 92 -17.05 -5.65 -15.97
C THR A 92 -16.30 -4.32 -16.05
N GLU A 93 -16.08 -3.64 -14.92
CA GLU A 93 -15.44 -2.33 -14.84
C GLU A 93 -13.95 -2.43 -14.50
N GLY A 94 -13.43 -3.62 -14.22
CA GLY A 94 -12.04 -3.82 -13.84
C GLY A 94 -11.69 -3.20 -12.50
N LYS A 95 -12.59 -3.25 -11.51
CA LYS A 95 -12.33 -2.71 -10.17
C LYS A 95 -13.02 -3.47 -9.05
N PHE A 96 -12.54 -3.27 -7.82
CA PHE A 96 -13.21 -3.68 -6.59
C PHE A 96 -12.92 -2.67 -5.48
N ASP A 97 -13.79 -2.64 -4.46
CA ASP A 97 -13.63 -1.81 -3.27
C ASP A 97 -13.71 -2.61 -1.96
N MET A 98 -13.05 -2.08 -0.93
CA MET A 98 -13.07 -2.57 0.45
C MET A 98 -13.20 -1.37 1.40
N SER A 99 -14.32 -1.24 2.11
CA SER A 99 -14.63 -0.11 3.02
C SER A 99 -15.49 -0.52 4.22
#